data_AF-A0A1A5YBC3-F1
#
_entry.id   AF-A0A1A5YBC3-F1
#
_cell.length_a   1.000
_cell.length_b   1.000
_cell.length_c   1.000
_cell.angle_alpha   90.00
_cell.angle_beta   90.00
_cell.angle_gamma   90.00
#
_symmetry.space_group_name_H-M   'P 1'
#
loop_
_entity.id
_entity.type
_entity.pdbx_description
1 polymer ?
#
loop_
_entity_poly.entity_id
_entity_poly.type
_entity_poly.pdbx_seq_one_letter_code
_entity_poly.pdbx_strand_id
1 'polypeptide(L)'
;MNTLVNYLETMFAQLPRNAQTWRLKEDLLATMEEKYNELKAEGRSENEAVGIVISEFGNIDELMQELEMTPLVSGAQPRVLTAHEVEDYLQMRRRSAFNIALGVAIIIFGVAFMMLINMLLGEGSQFMTMSEDSAGLISIVVLLACVVPGIALFGYNGSKNEPYEYMQRQFQLPNALWEEINQRKSAFMPTYKLVIWLGVVICIASPILLFVPMIFNEDASGYGVAAMLFALAIAVFLFIYWGNIKEGFSVVLQTED
;
A
#
# COMPACT_ATOMS: atom_id res chain seq x y z
N MET A 1 25.20 29.29 11.80
CA MET A 1 24.30 28.24 11.26
C MET A 1 24.47 26.86 11.91
N ASN A 2 25.66 26.24 11.87
CA ASN A 2 25.90 24.88 12.41
C ASN A 2 25.47 24.68 13.88
N THR A 3 25.53 25.73 14.69
CA THR A 3 25.13 25.67 16.12
C THR A 3 23.64 25.40 16.31
N LEU A 4 22.76 25.96 15.45
CA LEU A 4 21.31 25.73 15.50
C LEU A 4 20.98 24.28 15.13
N VAL A 5 21.62 23.78 14.06
CA VAL A 5 21.46 22.37 13.64
C VAL A 5 21.87 21.41 14.77
N ASN A 6 23.01 21.65 15.41
CA ASN A 6 23.48 20.82 16.53
C ASN A 6 22.56 20.89 17.76
N TYR A 7 22.00 22.06 18.05
CA TYR A 7 21.01 22.23 19.12
C TYR A 7 19.76 21.40 18.83
N LEU A 8 19.24 21.51 17.60
CA LEU A 8 18.04 20.79 17.14
C LEU A 8 18.28 19.27 17.10
N GLU A 9 19.48 18.82 16.73
CA GLU A 9 19.86 17.40 16.83
C GLU A 9 19.90 16.88 18.27
N THR A 10 20.45 17.67 19.19
CA THR A 10 20.50 17.31 20.61
C THR A 10 19.09 17.26 21.21
N MET A 11 18.24 18.21 20.82
CA MET A 11 16.86 18.30 21.23
C MET A 11 16.06 17.07 20.77
N PHE A 12 16.17 16.71 19.49
CA PHE A 12 15.46 15.57 18.90
C PHE A 12 16.10 14.20 19.20
N ALA A 13 17.24 14.14 19.89
CA ALA A 13 17.92 12.90 20.22
C ALA A 13 17.07 11.96 21.11
N GLN A 14 16.16 12.54 21.91
CA GLN A 14 15.29 11.80 22.82
C GLN A 14 13.92 11.46 22.21
N LEU A 15 13.60 11.99 21.03
CA LEU A 15 12.35 11.71 20.35
C LEU A 15 12.43 10.45 19.46
N PRO A 16 11.31 9.73 19.27
CA PRO A 16 11.24 8.62 18.32
C PRO A 16 11.52 9.12 16.89
N ARG A 17 12.43 8.47 16.16
CA ARG A 17 12.67 8.82 14.75
C ARG A 17 11.58 8.21 13.86
N ASN A 18 10.50 8.96 13.64
CA ASN A 18 9.44 8.62 12.68
C ASN A 18 9.20 9.81 11.72
N ALA A 19 8.35 9.62 10.70
CA ALA A 19 8.08 10.65 9.69
C ALA A 19 7.52 11.95 10.29
N GLN A 20 6.73 11.87 11.37
CA GLN A 20 6.18 13.05 12.05
C GLN A 20 7.27 13.82 12.78
N THR A 21 8.13 13.13 13.53
CA THR A 21 9.28 13.74 14.21
C THR A 21 10.28 14.30 13.21
N TRP A 22 10.46 13.68 12.04
CA TRP A 22 11.31 14.23 10.99
C TRP A 22 10.71 15.49 10.36
N ARG A 23 9.42 15.47 9.99
CA ARG A 23 8.71 16.66 9.47
C ARG A 23 8.77 17.81 10.47
N LEU A 24 8.50 17.53 11.74
CA LEU A 24 8.59 18.54 12.78
C LEU A 24 10.01 19.10 12.93
N LYS A 25 11.03 18.25 12.85
CA LYS A 25 12.43 18.66 12.87
C LYS A 25 12.73 19.62 11.72
N GLU A 26 12.22 19.31 10.53
CA GLU A 26 12.43 20.08 9.29
C GLU A 26 11.69 21.42 9.34
N ASP A 27 10.43 21.44 9.79
CA ASP A 27 9.63 22.65 9.97
C ASP A 27 10.24 23.59 11.03
N LEU A 28 10.69 23.04 12.16
CA LEU A 28 11.36 23.83 13.20
C LEU A 28 12.70 24.37 12.72
N LEU A 29 13.47 23.59 11.97
CA LEU A 29 14.72 24.06 11.40
C LEU A 29 14.48 25.23 10.44
N ALA A 30 13.50 25.11 9.55
CA ALA A 30 13.14 26.18 8.61
C ALA A 30 12.72 27.47 9.35
N THR A 31 11.92 27.34 10.40
CA THR A 31 11.46 28.48 11.21
C THR A 31 12.63 29.15 11.96
N MET A 32 13.53 28.34 12.53
CA MET A 32 14.74 28.84 13.20
C MET A 32 15.69 29.55 12.22
N GLU A 33 15.85 29.00 11.00
CA GLU A 33 16.66 29.62 9.95
C GLU A 33 16.09 30.95 9.48
N GLU A 34 14.77 31.04 9.28
CA GLU A 34 14.09 32.28 8.92
C GLU A 34 14.35 33.38 9.95
N LYS A 35 14.15 33.06 11.24
CA LYS A 35 14.35 34.01 12.33
C LYS A 35 15.81 34.41 12.52
N TYR A 36 16.73 33.45 12.36
CA TYR A 36 18.17 33.75 12.37
C TYR A 36 18.54 34.75 11.27
N ASN A 37 17.99 34.56 10.06
CA ASN A 37 18.26 35.46 8.93
C ASN A 37 17.66 36.86 9.14
N GLU A 38 16.48 36.95 9.75
CA GLU A 38 15.86 38.22 10.14
C GLU A 38 16.75 39.01 11.11
N LEU A 39 17.20 38.38 12.20
CA LEU A 39 18.08 39.01 13.18
C LEU A 39 19.43 39.44 12.57
N LYS A 40 19.94 38.67 11.61
CA LYS A 40 21.13 39.05 10.84
C LYS A 40 20.90 40.28 9.96
N ALA A 41 19.72 40.42 9.37
CA ALA A 41 19.34 41.59 8.59
C ALA A 41 19.16 42.86 9.46
N GLU A 42 18.74 42.70 10.71
CA GLU A 42 18.69 43.76 11.72
C GLU A 42 20.07 44.20 12.25
N GLY A 43 21.14 43.54 11.81
CA GLY A 43 22.52 43.87 12.18
C GLY A 43 23.02 43.20 13.46
N ARG A 44 22.31 42.20 13.99
CA ARG A 44 22.77 41.41 15.15
C ARG A 44 24.00 40.58 14.81
N SER A 45 24.87 40.38 15.81
CA SER A 45 26.01 39.48 15.64
C SER A 45 25.56 38.02 15.53
N GLU A 46 26.37 37.15 14.93
CA GLU A 46 25.98 35.74 14.75
C GLU A 46 25.71 35.02 16.08
N ASN A 47 26.53 35.26 17.10
CA ASN A 47 26.36 34.66 18.43
C ASN A 47 25.10 35.17 19.14
N GLU A 48 24.77 36.45 18.95
CA GLU A 48 23.58 37.06 19.53
C GLU A 48 22.30 36.55 18.85
N ALA A 49 22.29 36.46 17.52
CA ALA A 49 21.17 35.90 16.77
C ALA A 49 20.91 34.43 17.15
N VAL A 50 21.96 33.61 17.26
CA VAL A 50 21.83 32.21 17.71
C VAL A 50 21.28 32.12 19.14
N GLY A 51 21.77 32.97 20.05
CA GLY A 51 21.29 32.98 21.44
C GLY A 51 19.80 33.35 21.55
N ILE A 52 19.36 34.35 20.77
CA ILE A 52 17.95 34.79 20.74
C ILE A 52 17.06 33.66 20.21
N VAL A 53 17.40 33.07 19.06
CA VAL A 53 16.63 31.96 18.45
C VAL A 53 16.53 30.78 19.40
N ILE A 54 17.62 30.38 20.08
CA ILE A 54 17.55 29.27 21.04
C ILE A 54 16.65 29.62 22.23
N SER A 55 16.70 30.85 22.75
CA SER A 55 15.90 31.26 23.91
C SER A 55 14.41 31.37 23.62
N GLU A 56 14.03 31.72 22.38
CA GLU A 56 12.64 31.98 22.01
C GLU A 56 11.89 30.69 21.68
N PHE A 57 12.58 29.69 21.14
CA PHE A 57 11.99 28.38 20.85
C PHE A 57 11.93 27.46 22.08
N GLY A 58 12.57 27.84 23.19
CA GLY A 58 12.47 27.11 24.45
C GLY A 58 13.04 25.68 24.40
N ASN A 59 12.54 24.84 25.32
CA ASN A 59 12.89 23.42 25.41
C ASN A 59 11.83 22.55 24.72
N ILE A 60 12.21 21.32 24.35
CA ILE A 60 11.34 20.40 23.60
C ILE A 60 10.02 20.10 24.30
N ASP A 61 10.00 20.11 25.63
CA ASP A 61 8.80 19.83 26.43
C ASP A 61 7.72 20.90 26.22
N GLU A 62 8.11 22.17 26.05
CA GLU A 62 7.20 23.30 25.80
C GLU A 62 6.67 23.27 24.36
N LEU A 63 7.57 23.01 23.39
CA LEU A 63 7.19 22.86 21.98
C LEU A 63 6.21 21.70 21.77
N MET A 64 6.44 20.55 22.42
CA MET A 64 5.50 19.42 22.36
C MET A 64 4.12 19.78 22.94
N GLN A 65 4.07 20.65 23.95
CA GLN A 65 2.82 21.08 24.56
C GLN A 65 2.04 22.07 23.67
N GLU A 66 2.72 22.95 22.93
CA GLU A 66 2.09 23.90 21.99
C GLU A 66 1.61 23.25 20.69
N LEU A 67 2.30 22.21 20.21
CA LEU A 67 2.03 21.58 18.91
C LEU A 67 0.83 20.62 18.89
N GLU A 68 0.07 20.51 20.00
CA GLU A 68 -0.95 19.46 20.19
C GLU A 68 -0.44 18.04 19.86
N MET A 69 0.88 17.84 19.86
CA MET A 69 1.46 16.51 19.94
C MET A 69 1.15 16.05 21.34
N THR A 70 0.00 15.37 21.49
CA THR A 70 -0.48 14.88 22.78
C THR A 70 0.71 14.39 23.57
N PRO A 71 1.12 15.07 24.64
CA PRO A 71 2.15 14.52 25.48
C PRO A 71 1.57 13.17 25.90
N LEU A 72 2.39 12.13 25.85
CA LEU A 72 2.06 10.76 26.26
C LEU A 72 1.75 10.68 27.77
N VAL A 73 1.04 11.66 28.31
CA VAL A 73 0.47 11.73 29.65
C VAL A 73 -0.89 11.08 29.58
N SER A 74 -0.87 9.78 29.32
CA SER A 74 -1.93 8.89 29.77
C SER A 74 -1.36 7.51 30.11
N GLY A 75 -0.24 7.46 30.84
CA GLY A 75 0.23 6.26 31.58
C GLY A 75 0.45 4.97 30.78
N ALA A 76 0.26 4.98 29.47
CA ALA A 76 0.41 3.87 28.56
C ALA A 76 1.57 4.22 27.64
N GLN A 77 2.75 3.70 27.97
CA GLN A 77 3.90 3.78 27.08
C GLN A 77 3.51 3.22 25.70
N PRO A 78 3.89 3.88 24.58
CA PRO A 78 3.71 3.31 23.27
C PRO A 78 4.34 1.91 23.25
N ARG A 79 3.58 0.91 22.85
CA ARG A 79 4.06 -0.48 22.81
C ARG A 79 5.28 -0.52 21.88
N VAL A 80 6.44 -0.87 22.43
CA VAL A 80 7.63 -1.13 21.62
C VAL A 80 7.40 -2.46 20.90
N LEU A 81 7.39 -2.43 19.57
CA LEU A 81 7.23 -3.64 18.78
C LEU A 81 8.54 -4.43 18.76
N THR A 82 8.42 -5.73 18.91
CA THR A 82 9.53 -6.66 18.72
C THR A 82 9.71 -7.00 17.25
N ALA A 83 10.92 -7.41 16.86
CA ALA A 83 11.19 -7.87 15.51
C ALA A 83 10.28 -9.03 15.08
N HIS A 84 9.92 -9.90 16.02
CA HIS A 84 9.01 -11.03 15.79
C HIS A 84 7.60 -10.56 15.45
N GLU A 85 7.05 -9.58 16.18
CA GLU A 85 5.70 -9.06 15.93
C GLU A 85 5.59 -8.38 14.56
N VAL A 86 6.64 -7.66 14.15
CA VAL A 86 6.68 -7.03 12.83
C VAL A 86 6.77 -8.06 11.72
N GLU A 87 7.62 -9.08 11.87
CA GLU A 87 7.73 -10.15 10.88
C GLU A 87 6.43 -10.94 10.77
N ASP A 88 5.79 -11.29 11.89
CA ASP A 88 4.48 -11.96 11.91
C ASP A 88 3.42 -11.14 11.18
N TYR A 89 3.40 -9.83 11.42
CA TYR A 89 2.51 -8.92 10.73
C TYR A 89 2.76 -8.87 9.23
N LEU A 90 4.02 -8.72 8.79
CA LEU A 90 4.37 -8.67 7.38
C LEU A 90 4.05 -9.99 6.67
N GLN A 91 4.28 -11.14 7.32
CA GLN A 91 3.91 -12.45 6.80
C GLN A 91 2.40 -12.61 6.72
N MET A 92 1.66 -12.19 7.75
CA MET A 92 0.21 -12.22 7.73
C MET A 92 -0.33 -11.33 6.61
N ARG A 93 0.17 -10.11 6.47
CA ARG A 93 -0.19 -9.17 5.40
C ARG A 93 0.06 -9.78 4.03
N ARG A 94 1.19 -10.46 3.82
CA ARG A 94 1.51 -11.17 2.57
C ARG A 94 0.52 -12.30 2.26
N ARG A 95 0.10 -13.05 3.28
CA ARG A 95 -0.88 -14.13 3.12
C ARG A 95 -2.28 -13.60 2.86
N SER A 96 -2.67 -12.52 3.54
CA SER A 96 -3.90 -11.79 3.29
C SER A 96 -3.92 -11.21 1.86
N ALA A 97 -2.82 -10.59 1.42
CA ALA A 97 -2.66 -10.08 0.07
C ALA A 97 -2.88 -11.18 -0.99
N PHE A 98 -2.32 -12.36 -0.78
CA PHE A 98 -2.51 -13.50 -1.69
C PHE A 98 -3.97 -13.94 -1.77
N ASN A 99 -4.63 -14.10 -0.62
CA ASN A 99 -6.02 -14.55 -0.59
C ASN A 99 -6.98 -13.51 -1.19
N ILE A 100 -6.73 -12.22 -0.97
CA ILE A 100 -7.52 -11.13 -1.57
C ILE A 100 -7.29 -11.12 -3.09
N ALA A 101 -6.04 -11.14 -3.54
CA ALA A 101 -5.73 -11.16 -4.97
C ALA A 101 -6.35 -12.39 -5.66
N LEU A 102 -6.26 -13.56 -5.02
CA LEU A 102 -6.84 -14.81 -5.51
C LEU A 102 -8.37 -14.72 -5.57
N GLY A 103 -9.02 -14.18 -4.55
CA GLY A 103 -10.48 -14.02 -4.53
C GLY A 103 -10.98 -13.15 -5.69
N VAL A 104 -10.32 -12.02 -5.95
CA VAL A 104 -10.67 -11.15 -7.08
C VAL A 104 -10.40 -11.85 -8.42
N ALA A 105 -9.26 -12.54 -8.57
CA ALA A 105 -8.92 -13.26 -9.79
C ALA A 105 -9.92 -14.38 -10.11
N ILE A 106 -10.37 -15.15 -9.10
CA ILE A 106 -11.37 -16.21 -9.28
C ILE A 106 -12.71 -15.63 -9.77
N ILE A 107 -13.13 -14.47 -9.26
CA ILE A 107 -14.36 -13.81 -9.72
C ILE A 107 -14.24 -13.41 -11.19
N ILE A 108 -13.12 -12.78 -11.57
CA ILE A 108 -12.90 -12.36 -12.97
C ILE A 108 -12.80 -13.59 -13.89
N PHE A 109 -12.11 -14.65 -13.47
CA PHE A 109 -12.11 -15.92 -14.20
C PHE A 109 -13.50 -16.53 -14.30
N GLY A 110 -14.35 -16.43 -13.28
CA GLY A 110 -15.75 -16.87 -13.33
C GLY A 110 -16.53 -16.18 -14.45
N VAL A 111 -16.36 -14.86 -14.61
CA VAL A 111 -16.96 -14.11 -15.72
C VAL A 111 -16.36 -14.53 -17.06
N ALA A 112 -15.04 -14.74 -17.13
CA ALA A 112 -14.37 -15.22 -18.34
C ALA A 112 -14.86 -16.62 -18.76
N PHE A 113 -15.02 -17.54 -17.81
CA PHE A 113 -15.56 -18.88 -18.03
C PHE A 113 -17.03 -18.83 -18.42
N MET A 114 -17.85 -17.97 -17.80
CA MET A 114 -19.22 -17.75 -18.22
C MET A 114 -19.28 -17.35 -19.70
N MET A 115 -18.44 -16.40 -20.13
CA MET A 115 -18.37 -15.97 -21.53
C MET A 115 -17.92 -17.11 -22.46
N LEU A 116 -16.90 -17.87 -22.04
CA LEU A 116 -16.33 -18.96 -22.81
C LEU A 116 -17.31 -20.14 -22.96
N ILE A 117 -18.06 -20.49 -21.92
CA ILE A 117 -19.06 -21.57 -21.96
C ILE A 117 -20.22 -21.20 -22.88
N ASN A 118 -20.74 -19.97 -22.81
CA ASN A 118 -21.77 -19.51 -23.74
C ASN A 118 -21.29 -19.61 -25.19
N MET A 119 -20.01 -19.30 -25.46
CA MET A 119 -19.44 -19.41 -26.79
C MET A 119 -19.24 -20.87 -27.26
N LEU A 120 -18.91 -21.78 -26.34
CA LEU A 120 -18.68 -23.20 -26.65
C LEU A 120 -19.96 -24.03 -26.74
N LEU A 121 -21.01 -23.67 -26.01
CA LEU A 121 -22.24 -24.47 -25.85
C LEU A 121 -23.51 -23.80 -26.39
N GLY A 122 -23.47 -22.50 -26.68
CA GLY A 122 -24.64 -21.74 -27.16
C GLY A 122 -25.10 -22.13 -28.56
N GLU A 123 -26.23 -21.56 -28.97
CA GLU A 123 -26.75 -21.72 -30.33
C GLU A 123 -25.75 -21.13 -31.34
N GLY A 124 -25.34 -21.94 -32.33
CA GLY A 124 -24.29 -21.58 -33.29
C GLY A 124 -22.88 -22.04 -32.91
N SER A 125 -22.69 -22.71 -31.76
CA SER A 125 -21.40 -23.29 -31.40
C SER A 125 -20.99 -24.45 -32.32
N GLN A 126 -19.71 -24.47 -32.71
CA GLN A 126 -19.13 -25.54 -33.55
C GLN A 126 -18.83 -26.83 -32.76
N PHE A 127 -18.93 -26.80 -31.43
CA PHE A 127 -18.51 -27.90 -30.56
C PHE A 127 -19.70 -28.77 -30.12
N MET A 128 -20.61 -28.23 -29.32
CA MET A 128 -21.80 -28.94 -28.86
C MET A 128 -22.94 -27.93 -28.72
N THR A 129 -23.93 -28.03 -29.60
CA THR A 129 -25.03 -27.07 -29.64
C THR A 129 -26.10 -27.47 -28.61
N MET A 130 -26.30 -26.60 -27.62
CA MET A 130 -27.44 -26.68 -26.70
C MET A 130 -28.36 -25.47 -26.93
N SER A 131 -29.59 -25.55 -26.45
CA SER A 131 -30.48 -24.38 -26.42
C SER A 131 -29.86 -23.26 -25.58
N GLU A 132 -30.03 -22.00 -26.00
CA GLU A 132 -29.50 -20.82 -25.31
C GLU A 132 -29.87 -20.80 -23.82
N ASP A 133 -31.10 -21.20 -23.48
CA ASP A 133 -31.57 -21.25 -22.09
C ASP A 133 -30.74 -22.21 -21.22
N SER A 134 -30.36 -23.36 -21.78
CA SER A 134 -29.58 -24.37 -21.06
C SER A 134 -28.12 -23.94 -20.89
N ALA A 135 -27.51 -23.39 -21.94
CA ALA A 135 -26.14 -22.89 -21.90
C ALA A 135 -26.01 -21.69 -20.93
N GLY A 136 -27.00 -20.79 -20.94
CA GLY A 136 -27.07 -19.67 -20.01
C GLY A 136 -27.14 -20.12 -18.55
N LEU A 137 -27.99 -21.11 -18.25
CA LEU A 137 -28.11 -21.68 -16.89
C LEU A 137 -26.79 -22.30 -16.41
N ILE A 138 -26.13 -23.12 -17.24
CA ILE A 138 -24.83 -23.72 -16.89
C ILE A 138 -23.79 -22.64 -16.63
N SER A 139 -23.75 -21.60 -17.47
CA SER A 139 -22.79 -20.50 -17.36
C SER A 139 -22.98 -19.69 -16.07
N ILE A 140 -24.24 -19.45 -15.66
CA ILE A 140 -24.57 -18.80 -14.39
C ILE A 140 -24.14 -19.67 -13.20
N VAL A 141 -24.39 -20.98 -13.25
CA VAL A 141 -23.97 -21.91 -12.18
C VAL A 141 -22.46 -21.87 -12.00
N VAL A 142 -21.69 -21.87 -13.09
CA VAL A 142 -20.22 -21.77 -13.05
C VAL A 142 -19.78 -20.41 -12.48
N LEU A 143 -20.41 -19.31 -12.91
CA LEU A 143 -20.12 -17.98 -12.34
C LEU A 143 -20.33 -17.97 -10.82
N LEU A 144 -21.47 -18.47 -10.35
CA LEU A 144 -21.78 -18.52 -8.92
C LEU A 144 -20.79 -19.42 -8.16
N ALA A 145 -20.40 -20.56 -8.76
CA ALA A 145 -19.41 -21.46 -8.19
C ALA A 145 -18.01 -20.83 -8.06
N CYS A 146 -17.68 -19.80 -8.87
CA CYS A 146 -16.46 -19.00 -8.71
C CYS A 146 -16.65 -17.83 -7.73
N VAL A 147 -17.80 -17.15 -7.77
CA VAL A 147 -18.06 -15.96 -6.93
C VAL A 147 -18.12 -16.32 -5.45
N VAL A 148 -18.83 -17.41 -5.09
CA VAL A 148 -18.97 -17.85 -3.69
C VAL A 148 -17.61 -18.06 -2.99
N PRO A 149 -16.66 -18.87 -3.53
CA PRO A 149 -15.35 -19.02 -2.91
C PRO A 149 -14.52 -17.74 -2.97
N GLY A 150 -14.65 -16.92 -4.01
CA GLY A 150 -13.98 -15.62 -4.10
C GLY A 150 -14.36 -14.70 -2.94
N ILE A 151 -15.67 -14.58 -2.65
CA ILE A 151 -16.17 -13.80 -1.52
C ILE A 151 -15.78 -14.43 -0.17
N ALA A 152 -15.85 -15.75 -0.06
CA ALA A 152 -15.46 -16.46 1.16
C ALA A 152 -13.98 -16.24 1.54
N LEU A 153 -13.10 -16.13 0.55
CA LEU A 153 -11.69 -15.79 0.78
C LEU A 153 -11.54 -14.39 1.40
N PHE A 154 -12.34 -13.39 1.01
CA PHE A 154 -12.28 -12.06 1.64
C PHE A 154 -12.71 -12.10 3.11
N GLY A 155 -13.84 -12.76 3.40
CA GLY A 155 -14.39 -12.85 4.75
C GLY A 155 -13.44 -13.52 5.74
N TYR A 156 -12.75 -14.59 5.32
CA TYR A 156 -11.78 -15.28 6.16
C TYR A 156 -10.55 -14.43 6.52
N ASN A 157 -10.14 -13.50 5.65
CA ASN A 157 -8.97 -12.65 5.88
C ASN A 157 -9.32 -11.37 6.66
N GLY A 158 -10.54 -10.86 6.56
CA GLY A 158 -11.00 -9.71 7.35
C GLY A 158 -10.88 -9.93 8.86
N SER A 159 -11.32 -11.10 9.35
CA SER A 159 -11.24 -11.46 10.78
C SER A 159 -9.80 -11.67 11.28
N LYS A 160 -8.85 -12.01 10.39
CA LYS A 160 -7.43 -12.17 10.78
C LYS A 160 -6.68 -10.84 10.89
N ASN A 161 -7.21 -9.76 10.33
CA ASN A 161 -6.60 -8.44 10.45
C ASN A 161 -6.98 -7.73 11.77
N GLU A 162 -8.11 -8.12 12.38
CA GLU A 162 -8.65 -7.57 13.63
C GLU A 162 -7.66 -7.56 14.81
N PRO A 163 -6.83 -8.60 15.04
CA PRO A 163 -5.83 -8.59 16.11
C PRO A 163 -4.70 -7.59 15.90
N TYR A 164 -4.50 -7.07 14.69
CA TYR A 164 -3.36 -6.21 14.32
C TYR A 164 -3.80 -4.77 14.03
N GLU A 165 -5.05 -4.42 14.33
CA GLU A 165 -5.58 -3.05 14.21
C GLU A 165 -4.76 -2.06 15.06
N TYR A 166 -4.09 -2.53 16.11
CA TYR A 166 -3.14 -1.74 16.90
C TYR A 166 -1.90 -1.27 16.10
N MET A 167 -1.54 -1.94 15.00
CA MET A 167 -0.44 -1.51 14.12
C MET A 167 -0.83 -0.33 13.22
N GLN A 168 -2.10 0.05 13.19
CA GLN A 168 -2.53 1.31 12.59
C GLN A 168 -2.52 2.48 13.60
N ARG A 169 -2.20 2.20 14.88
CA ARG A 169 -2.04 3.20 15.94
C ARG A 169 -0.56 3.59 16.09
N GLN A 170 -0.28 4.61 16.90
CA GLN A 170 1.09 5.00 17.23
C GLN A 170 1.81 3.89 18.04
N PHE A 171 2.93 3.40 17.52
CA PHE A 171 3.86 2.47 18.20
C PHE A 171 5.30 2.94 18.02
N GLN A 172 6.21 2.44 18.87
CA GLN A 172 7.64 2.72 18.77
C GLN A 172 8.38 1.51 18.18
N LEU A 173 9.17 1.75 17.14
CA LEU A 173 10.08 0.77 16.56
C LEU A 173 11.51 1.02 17.07
N PRO A 174 12.24 -0.02 17.52
CA PRO A 174 13.68 0.08 17.74
C PRO A 174 14.42 0.53 16.49
N ASN A 175 15.42 1.42 16.64
CA ASN A 175 16.16 2.01 15.51
C ASN A 175 16.77 0.97 14.56
N ALA A 176 17.37 -0.09 15.10
CA ALA A 176 17.95 -1.17 14.31
C ALA A 176 16.89 -1.90 13.46
N LEU A 177 15.69 -2.07 13.99
CA LEU A 177 14.59 -2.74 13.31
C LEU A 177 13.98 -1.85 12.21
N TRP A 178 13.87 -0.54 12.46
CA TRP A 178 13.44 0.42 11.44
C TRP A 178 14.38 0.41 10.22
N GLU A 179 15.69 0.44 10.44
CA GLU A 179 16.69 0.44 9.37
C GLU A 179 16.64 -0.87 8.56
N GLU A 180 16.49 -2.01 9.23
CA GLU A 180 16.34 -3.32 8.59
C GLU A 180 15.08 -3.36 7.68
N ILE A 181 13.93 -2.90 8.18
CA ILE A 181 12.68 -2.91 7.42
C ILE A 181 12.73 -1.91 6.26
N ASN A 182 13.32 -0.74 6.48
CA ASN A 182 13.48 0.27 5.42
C ASN A 182 14.42 -0.23 4.31
N GLN A 183 15.48 -0.96 4.66
CA GLN A 183 16.35 -1.61 3.69
C GLN A 183 15.59 -2.69 2.90
N ARG A 184 14.79 -3.53 3.57
CA ARG A 184 13.93 -4.54 2.91
C ARG A 184 12.90 -3.89 1.98
N LYS A 185 12.24 -2.81 2.40
CA LYS A 185 11.30 -2.03 1.56
C LYS A 185 12.01 -1.47 0.33
N SER A 186 13.19 -0.90 0.51
CA SER A 186 14.01 -0.33 -0.58
C SER A 186 14.44 -1.40 -1.58
N ALA A 187 14.81 -2.61 -1.13
CA ALA A 187 15.12 -3.75 -2.00
C ALA A 187 13.88 -4.32 -2.72
N PHE A 188 12.69 -4.20 -2.12
CA PHE A 188 11.42 -4.64 -2.72
C PHE A 188 10.89 -3.67 -3.79
N MET A 189 11.14 -2.35 -3.63
CA MET A 189 10.60 -1.31 -4.51
C MET A 189 10.91 -1.49 -6.01
N PRO A 190 12.13 -1.88 -6.44
CA PRO A 190 12.41 -2.16 -7.85
C PRO A 190 11.53 -3.29 -8.41
N THR A 191 11.40 -4.39 -7.68
CA THR A 191 10.56 -5.53 -8.07
C THR A 191 9.08 -5.14 -8.13
N TYR A 192 8.61 -4.38 -7.13
CA TYR A 192 7.26 -3.81 -7.12
C TYR A 192 7.00 -2.98 -8.38
N LYS A 193 7.87 -2.01 -8.68
CA LYS A 193 7.73 -1.13 -9.85
C LYS A 193 7.70 -1.92 -11.17
N LEU A 194 8.57 -2.92 -11.30
CA LEU A 194 8.62 -3.79 -12.49
C LEU A 194 7.31 -4.57 -12.66
N VAL A 195 6.80 -5.21 -11.60
CA VAL A 195 5.58 -6.02 -11.67
C VAL A 195 4.34 -5.16 -11.94
N ILE A 196 4.23 -3.98 -11.32
CA ILE A 196 3.15 -3.03 -11.62
C ILE A 196 3.25 -2.56 -13.08
N TRP A 197 4.44 -2.23 -13.56
CA TRP A 197 4.63 -1.84 -14.95
C TRP A 197 4.21 -2.97 -15.91
N LEU A 198 4.58 -4.23 -15.64
CA LEU A 198 4.12 -5.39 -16.43
C LEU A 198 2.60 -5.54 -16.40
N GLY A 199 1.96 -5.39 -15.24
CA GLY A 199 0.50 -5.43 -15.13
C GLY A 199 -0.19 -4.35 -15.96
N VAL A 200 0.36 -3.13 -15.96
CA VAL A 200 -0.14 -2.01 -16.79
C VAL A 200 0.00 -2.33 -18.27
N VAL A 201 1.14 -2.87 -18.70
CA VAL A 201 1.35 -3.30 -20.09
C VAL A 201 0.34 -4.38 -20.50
N ILE A 202 0.07 -5.37 -19.63
CA ILE A 202 -0.95 -6.39 -19.89
C ILE A 202 -2.34 -5.77 -20.05
N CYS A 203 -2.73 -4.84 -19.18
CA CYS A 203 -4.01 -4.15 -19.28
C CYS A 203 -4.15 -3.36 -20.60
N ILE A 204 -3.11 -2.61 -20.98
CA ILE A 204 -3.11 -1.80 -22.21
C ILE A 204 -3.09 -2.68 -23.47
N ALA A 205 -2.37 -3.81 -23.44
CA ALA A 205 -2.32 -4.75 -24.55
C ALA A 205 -3.56 -5.67 -24.62
N SER A 206 -4.32 -5.84 -23.53
CA SER A 206 -5.45 -6.76 -23.45
C SER A 206 -6.53 -6.57 -24.52
N PRO A 207 -6.88 -5.35 -24.98
CA PRO A 207 -7.89 -5.19 -26.03
C PRO A 207 -7.45 -5.76 -27.38
N ILE A 208 -6.14 -5.96 -27.62
CA ILE A 208 -5.64 -6.61 -28.84
C ILE A 208 -6.20 -8.04 -28.95
N LEU A 209 -6.42 -8.73 -27.82
CA LEU A 209 -6.98 -10.08 -27.78
C LEU A 209 -8.42 -10.15 -28.30
N LEU A 210 -9.16 -9.03 -28.34
CA LEU A 210 -10.49 -8.98 -28.95
C LEU A 210 -10.46 -9.22 -30.46
N PHE A 211 -9.43 -8.70 -31.13
CA PHE A 211 -9.37 -8.68 -32.59
C PHE A 211 -8.76 -9.95 -33.19
N VAL A 212 -7.96 -10.70 -32.42
CA VAL A 212 -7.29 -11.92 -32.93
C VAL A 212 -8.28 -12.97 -33.44
N PRO A 213 -9.37 -13.33 -32.72
CA PRO A 213 -10.32 -14.33 -33.19
C PRO A 213 -11.11 -13.89 -34.42
N MET A 214 -11.36 -12.59 -34.59
CA MET A 214 -12.08 -12.05 -35.75
C MET A 214 -11.36 -12.30 -37.07
N ILE A 215 -10.04 -12.47 -37.04
CA ILE A 215 -9.25 -12.79 -38.26
C ILE A 215 -9.61 -14.19 -38.79
N PHE A 216 -9.98 -15.10 -37.89
CA PHE A 216 -10.31 -16.48 -38.25
C PHE A 216 -11.81 -16.65 -38.53
N ASN A 217 -12.67 -16.02 -37.74
CA ASN A 217 -14.12 -16.10 -37.89
C ASN A 217 -14.81 -14.88 -37.26
N GLU A 218 -15.72 -14.23 -37.99
CA GLU A 218 -16.45 -13.04 -37.54
C GLU A 218 -17.30 -13.31 -36.28
N ASP A 219 -17.80 -14.54 -36.14
CA ASP A 219 -18.59 -14.96 -34.98
C ASP A 219 -17.72 -15.28 -33.75
N ALA A 220 -16.39 -15.31 -33.86
CA ALA A 220 -15.49 -15.68 -32.77
C ALA A 220 -15.17 -14.55 -31.77
N SER A 221 -15.82 -13.39 -31.88
CA SER A 221 -15.58 -12.22 -31.01
C SER A 221 -15.72 -12.53 -29.50
N GLY A 222 -16.61 -13.46 -29.13
CA GLY A 222 -16.79 -13.92 -27.74
C GLY A 222 -15.53 -14.55 -27.12
N TYR A 223 -14.74 -15.28 -27.91
CA TYR A 223 -13.47 -15.86 -27.43
C TYR A 223 -12.44 -14.77 -27.09
N GLY A 224 -12.46 -13.67 -27.84
CA GLY A 224 -11.56 -12.53 -27.61
C GLY A 224 -11.87 -11.82 -26.31
N VAL A 225 -13.16 -11.65 -26.00
CA VAL A 225 -13.63 -11.07 -24.73
C VAL A 225 -13.21 -11.95 -23.56
N ALA A 226 -13.40 -13.27 -23.66
CA ALA A 226 -12.96 -14.21 -22.62
C ALA A 226 -11.44 -14.13 -22.41
N ALA A 227 -10.63 -14.15 -23.48
CA ALA A 227 -9.18 -14.04 -23.39
C ALA A 227 -8.71 -12.72 -22.77
N MET A 228 -9.37 -11.60 -23.11
CA MET A 228 -9.13 -10.31 -22.48
C MET A 228 -9.39 -10.35 -20.97
N LEU A 229 -10.50 -10.95 -20.54
CA LEU A 229 -10.84 -11.09 -19.11
C LEU A 229 -9.82 -11.97 -18.36
N PHE A 230 -9.31 -13.05 -18.97
CA PHE A 230 -8.23 -13.85 -18.39
C PHE A 230 -6.95 -13.02 -18.19
N ALA A 231 -6.57 -12.20 -19.18
CA ALA A 231 -5.42 -11.30 -19.06
C ALA A 231 -5.62 -10.25 -17.96
N LEU A 232 -6.82 -9.67 -17.86
CA LEU A 232 -7.15 -8.70 -16.82
C LEU A 232 -7.15 -9.32 -15.42
N ALA A 233 -7.61 -10.56 -15.26
CA ALA A 233 -7.56 -11.27 -13.98
C ALA A 233 -6.11 -11.41 -13.47
N ILE A 234 -5.17 -11.72 -14.38
CA ILE A 234 -3.73 -11.80 -14.06
C ILE A 234 -3.21 -10.42 -13.65
N ALA A 235 -3.50 -9.38 -14.44
CA ALA A 235 -3.02 -8.02 -14.12
C ALA A 235 -3.55 -7.52 -12.77
N VAL A 236 -4.84 -7.72 -12.49
CA VAL A 236 -5.46 -7.35 -11.22
C VAL A 236 -4.87 -8.12 -10.05
N PHE A 237 -4.60 -9.42 -10.22
CA PHE A 237 -3.89 -10.21 -9.21
C PHE A 237 -2.52 -9.61 -8.86
N LEU A 238 -1.75 -9.21 -9.89
CA LEU A 238 -0.44 -8.56 -9.69
C LEU A 238 -0.59 -7.23 -8.92
N PHE A 239 -1.58 -6.40 -9.27
CA PHE A 239 -1.78 -5.12 -8.58
C PHE A 239 -2.14 -5.30 -7.10
N ILE A 240 -3.06 -6.22 -6.80
CA ILE A 240 -3.54 -6.43 -5.44
C ILE A 240 -2.45 -7.05 -4.56
N TYR A 241 -1.77 -8.10 -5.04
CA TYR A 241 -0.77 -8.82 -4.23
C TYR A 241 0.42 -7.92 -3.89
N TRP A 242 1.03 -7.28 -4.89
CA TRP A 242 2.21 -6.44 -4.68
C TRP A 242 1.85 -5.10 -4.03
N GLY A 243 0.66 -4.54 -4.30
CA GLY A 243 0.15 -3.35 -3.65
C GLY A 243 -0.01 -3.51 -2.14
N ASN A 244 -0.66 -4.60 -1.70
CA ASN A 244 -0.85 -4.87 -0.27
C ASN A 244 0.45 -5.12 0.50
N ILE A 245 1.46 -5.73 -0.16
CA ILE A 245 2.79 -5.92 0.42
C ILE A 245 3.49 -4.56 0.63
N LYS A 246 3.46 -3.67 -0.39
CA LYS A 246 3.99 -2.30 -0.26
C LYS A 246 3.32 -1.57 0.92
N GLU A 247 1.99 -1.63 0.99
CA GLU A 247 1.21 -0.99 2.03
C GLU A 247 1.57 -1.53 3.43
N GLY A 248 1.79 -2.84 3.57
CA GLY A 248 2.27 -3.44 4.81
C GLY A 248 3.59 -2.85 5.30
N PHE A 249 4.55 -2.63 4.39
CA PHE A 249 5.80 -1.93 4.73
C PHE A 249 5.58 -0.46 5.09
N SER A 250 4.69 0.25 4.39
CA SER A 250 4.35 1.64 4.69
C SER A 250 3.70 1.80 6.07
N VAL A 251 2.79 0.90 6.45
CA VAL A 251 2.15 0.89 7.78
C VAL A 251 3.19 0.66 8.88
N VAL A 252 4.06 -0.33 8.71
CA VAL A 252 5.10 -0.63 9.72
C VAL A 252 6.08 0.54 9.87
N LEU A 253 6.49 1.18 8.78
CA LEU A 253 7.43 2.31 8.84
C LEU A 253 6.76 3.66 9.20
N GLN A 254 5.42 3.69 9.33
CA GLN A 254 4.63 4.92 9.49
C GLN A 254 4.96 5.99 8.44
N THR A 255 5.26 5.54 7.21
CA THR A 255 5.48 6.43 6.07
C THR A 255 4.16 6.55 5.31
N GLU A 256 3.63 7.77 5.15
CA GLU A 256 2.51 8.02 4.24
C GLU A 256 2.87 7.59 2.80
N ASP A 257 1.85 7.11 2.07
CA ASP A 257 1.99 6.49 0.74
C ASP A 257 2.32 7.47 -0.40
#